data_AF-A0A6M3IZA7-F1
#
_entry.id   AF-A0A6M3IZA7-F1
#
_cell.length_a   1.000
_cell.length_b   1.000
_cell.length_c   1.000
_cell.angle_alpha   90.00
_cell.angle_beta   90.00
_cell.angle_gamma   90.00
#
_symmetry.space_group_name_H-M   'P 1'
#
loop_
_entity.id
_entity.type
_entity.pdbx_description
1 polymer ?
#
loop_
_entity_poly.entity_id
_entity_poly.type
_entity_poly.pdbx_seq_one_letter_code
_entity_poly.pdbx_strand_id
1 'polypeptide(L)'
;MRMKENQKQYCAGCRQDYYNHANPQGVKECWHFKDAKIVAVYGIGWWVPQDKASNFFKTKKPTCYSSPGSTAYYRELPEHLRATRRRV
;
A
#
# COMPACT_ATOMS: atom_id res chain seq x y z
N MET A 1 5.29 -13.30 2.94
CA MET A 1 4.99 -13.25 4.39
C MET A 1 3.56 -12.77 4.57
N ARG A 2 2.80 -13.45 5.43
CA ARG A 2 1.44 -13.07 5.83
C ARG A 2 1.52 -11.86 6.79
N MET A 3 0.50 -11.01 6.78
CA MET A 3 0.44 -9.78 7.59
C MET A 3 0.36 -10.07 9.09
N LYS A 4 0.88 -9.15 9.92
CA LYS A 4 0.74 -9.20 11.39
C LYS A 4 -0.50 -8.44 11.85
N GLU A 5 -1.06 -8.83 12.98
CA GLU A 5 -2.31 -8.30 13.53
C GLU A 5 -2.27 -6.78 13.80
N ASN A 6 -1.15 -6.26 14.28
CA ASN A 6 -0.94 -4.82 14.50
C ASN A 6 -0.91 -3.97 13.22
N GLN A 7 -0.94 -4.59 12.04
CA GLN A 7 -0.95 -3.90 10.74
C GLN A 7 -2.36 -3.78 10.15
N LYS A 8 -3.40 -4.34 10.80
CA LYS A 8 -4.82 -4.26 10.38
C LYS A 8 -5.27 -2.80 10.17
N GLN A 9 -4.83 -1.89 11.02
CA GLN A 9 -5.14 -0.45 10.97
C GLN A 9 -4.72 0.26 9.68
N TYR A 10 -3.76 -0.30 8.93
CA TYR A 10 -3.25 0.34 7.72
C TYR A 10 -4.10 0.03 6.49
N CYS A 11 -5.16 -0.74 6.62
CA CYS A 11 -6.01 -1.13 5.49
C CYS A 11 -7.38 -0.48 5.63
N ALA A 12 -7.67 0.53 4.79
CA ALA A 12 -8.82 1.42 4.94
C ALA A 12 -10.20 0.73 4.87
N GLY A 13 -10.28 -0.49 4.31
CA GLY A 13 -11.49 -1.33 4.36
C GLY A 13 -11.79 -1.92 5.74
N CYS A 14 -10.87 -1.77 6.69
CA CYS A 14 -10.97 -2.26 8.06
C CYS A 14 -11.17 -1.12 9.07
N ARG A 15 -11.66 0.05 8.60
CA ARG A 15 -11.92 1.22 9.46
C ARG A 15 -12.86 0.81 10.60
N GLN A 16 -12.45 1.17 11.82
CA GLN A 16 -13.25 1.10 13.06
C GLN A 16 -13.57 -0.29 13.63
N ASP A 17 -12.70 -1.29 13.45
CA ASP A 17 -12.86 -2.62 14.09
C ASP A 17 -14.14 -3.39 13.67
N TYR A 18 -15.02 -2.78 12.89
CA TYR A 18 -16.29 -3.36 12.44
C TYR A 18 -16.06 -4.73 11.83
N TYR A 19 -15.18 -4.84 10.84
CA TYR A 19 -14.84 -6.12 10.20
C TYR A 19 -13.78 -6.95 10.96
N ASN A 20 -13.33 -6.49 12.13
CA ASN A 20 -12.40 -7.18 13.02
C ASN A 20 -13.13 -7.54 14.34
N HIS A 21 -14.15 -8.40 14.25
CA HIS A 21 -14.94 -8.91 15.39
C HIS A 21 -16.09 -8.02 15.92
N ALA A 22 -16.27 -6.79 15.42
CA ALA A 22 -17.33 -5.88 15.89
C ALA A 22 -18.52 -5.71 14.91
N ASN A 23 -18.76 -6.67 14.01
CA ASN A 23 -19.90 -6.63 13.09
C ASN A 23 -20.98 -7.67 13.45
N PRO A 24 -22.28 -7.33 13.29
CA PRO A 24 -23.39 -8.26 13.56
C PRO A 24 -23.47 -9.44 12.58
N GLN A 25 -22.71 -9.44 11.47
CA GLN A 25 -22.69 -10.48 10.45
C GLN A 25 -21.73 -11.63 10.78
N GLY A 26 -21.00 -11.58 11.90
CA GLY A 26 -20.09 -12.65 12.35
C GLY A 26 -18.77 -12.74 11.56
N VAL A 27 -18.42 -11.72 10.79
CA VAL A 27 -17.16 -11.68 10.03
C VAL A 27 -15.99 -11.46 11.00
N LYS A 28 -15.10 -12.46 11.10
CA LYS A 28 -13.97 -12.45 12.03
C LYS A 28 -12.81 -11.55 11.59
N GLU A 29 -12.67 -11.28 10.30
CA GLU A 29 -11.55 -10.53 9.76
C GLU A 29 -11.93 -9.73 8.52
N CYS A 30 -11.29 -8.57 8.38
CA CYS A 30 -11.40 -7.72 7.21
C CYS A 30 -10.93 -8.47 5.95
N TRP A 31 -11.78 -8.54 4.92
CA TRP A 31 -11.48 -9.27 3.68
C TRP A 31 -10.21 -8.77 2.99
N HIS A 32 -9.99 -7.45 2.98
CA HIS A 32 -8.78 -6.88 2.43
C HIS A 32 -7.51 -7.24 3.22
N PHE A 33 -7.62 -7.56 4.51
CA PHE A 33 -6.48 -7.98 5.34
C PHE A 33 -6.17 -9.47 5.17
N LYS A 34 -7.19 -10.33 5.04
CA LYS A 34 -7.03 -11.78 4.89
C LYS A 34 -6.08 -12.17 3.76
N ASP A 35 -6.22 -11.51 2.62
CA ASP A 35 -5.42 -11.75 1.41
C ASP A 35 -4.23 -10.79 1.27
N ALA A 36 -4.02 -9.91 2.25
CA ALA A 36 -2.96 -8.93 2.17
C ALA A 36 -1.58 -9.56 2.28
N LYS A 37 -0.67 -9.04 1.46
CA LYS A 37 0.74 -9.44 1.45
C LYS A 37 1.60 -8.19 1.61
N ILE A 38 2.76 -8.34 2.25
CA ILE A 38 3.78 -7.30 2.22
C ILE A 38 4.43 -7.29 0.84
N VAL A 39 4.34 -6.16 0.15
CA VAL A 39 4.97 -5.93 -1.16
C VAL A 39 5.95 -4.77 -1.09
N ALA A 40 6.98 -4.81 -1.93
CA ALA A 40 7.83 -3.65 -2.15
C ALA A 40 7.05 -2.62 -2.98
N VAL A 41 7.12 -1.35 -2.57
CA VAL A 41 6.46 -0.23 -3.22
C VAL A 41 7.42 0.95 -3.33
N TYR A 42 7.11 1.84 -4.27
CA TYR A 42 7.78 3.13 -4.46
C TYR A 42 6.95 4.22 -3.81
N GLY A 43 7.50 4.88 -2.78
CA GLY A 43 6.89 6.03 -2.11
C GLY A 43 7.42 7.35 -2.65
N ILE A 44 6.57 8.38 -2.68
CA ILE A 44 6.95 9.76 -3.01
C ILE A 44 6.12 10.75 -2.18
N GLY A 45 6.77 11.79 -1.67
CA GLY A 45 6.09 12.87 -0.93
C GLY A 45 5.26 13.74 -1.88
N TRP A 46 4.10 14.23 -1.43
CA TRP A 46 3.22 15.07 -2.26
C TRP A 46 3.86 16.39 -2.73
N TRP A 47 4.84 16.89 -1.98
CA TRP A 47 5.63 18.08 -2.30
C TRP A 47 6.82 17.81 -3.23
N VAL A 48 7.05 16.55 -3.62
CA VAL A 48 8.18 16.16 -4.46
C VAL A 48 7.69 15.97 -5.90
N PRO A 49 8.35 16.58 -6.90
CA PRO A 49 7.97 16.39 -8.29
C PRO A 49 8.15 14.93 -8.73
N GLN A 50 7.23 14.42 -9.56
CA GLN A 50 7.26 13.04 -10.08
C GLN A 50 8.03 12.94 -11.40
N ASP A 51 9.11 13.71 -11.57
CA ASP A 51 9.88 13.84 -12.82
C ASP A 51 11.10 12.93 -12.89
N LYS A 52 11.59 12.43 -11.74
CA LYS A 52 12.79 11.60 -11.65
C LYS A 52 12.57 10.36 -10.80
N ALA A 53 13.11 9.23 -11.22
CA ALA A 53 13.08 7.99 -10.44
C ALA A 53 13.80 8.13 -9.07
N SER A 54 14.80 9.00 -8.97
CA SER A 54 15.53 9.29 -7.73
C SER A 54 14.66 9.94 -6.64
N ASN A 55 13.52 10.53 -7.02
CA ASN A 55 12.60 11.17 -6.08
C ASN A 55 11.73 10.14 -5.34
N PHE A 56 11.74 8.89 -5.80
CA PHE A 56 11.01 7.79 -5.20
C PHE A 56 11.92 7.00 -4.25
N PHE A 57 11.40 6.64 -3.09
CA PHE A 57 12.08 5.75 -2.15
C PHE A 57 11.40 4.38 -2.12
N LYS A 58 12.19 3.31 -1.95
CA LYS A 58 11.66 1.95 -1.83
C LYS A 58 11.27 1.67 -0.38
N THR A 59 10.07 1.14 -0.18
CA THR A 59 9.61 0.70 1.15
C THR A 59 8.73 -0.54 1.04
N LYS A 60 8.35 -1.13 2.17
CA LYS A 60 7.47 -2.30 2.25
C LYS A 60 6.13 -1.90 2.86
N LYS A 61 5.04 -2.20 2.16
CA LYS A 61 3.68 -1.91 2.63
C LYS A 61 2.74 -3.09 2.33
N PRO A 62 1.66 -3.26 3.10
CA PRO A 62 0.59 -4.18 2.73
C PRO A 62 0.01 -3.84 1.36
N THR A 63 -0.44 -4.84 0.61
CA THR A 63 -1.25 -4.63 -0.60
C THR A 63 -2.55 -3.88 -0.32
N CYS A 64 -3.10 -4.00 0.88
CA CYS A 64 -4.28 -3.26 1.33
C CYS A 64 -3.97 -1.89 1.93
N TYR A 65 -2.70 -1.44 1.91
CA TYR A 65 -2.29 -0.19 2.54
C TYR A 65 -3.08 1.00 2.00
N SER A 66 -3.77 1.68 2.91
CA SER A 66 -4.49 2.92 2.67
C SER A 66 -4.51 3.67 3.99
N SER A 67 -3.59 4.62 4.12
CA SER A 67 -3.41 5.46 5.29
C SER A 67 -3.40 6.91 4.84
N PRO A 68 -4.14 7.79 5.52
CA PRO A 68 -4.03 9.23 5.26
C PRO A 68 -2.60 9.69 5.58
N GLY A 69 -2.04 10.54 4.72
CA GLY A 69 -0.70 11.07 4.89
C GLY A 69 -0.17 11.68 3.61
N SER A 70 0.99 12.32 3.69
CA SER A 70 1.53 13.13 2.60
C SER A 70 2.42 12.36 1.61
N THR A 71 2.19 11.05 1.48
CA THR A 71 2.99 10.17 0.63
C THR A 71 2.08 9.34 -0.26
N ALA A 72 2.33 9.40 -1.57
CA ALA A 72 1.74 8.49 -2.54
C ALA A 72 2.61 7.23 -2.66
N TYR A 73 1.97 6.08 -2.86
CA TYR A 73 2.66 4.79 -2.99
C TYR A 73 2.25 4.10 -4.29
N TYR A 74 3.23 3.63 -5.05
CA TYR A 74 3.06 2.95 -6.32
C TYR A 74 3.65 1.54 -6.25
N ARG A 75 3.02 0.56 -6.91
CA ARG A 75 3.55 -0.81 -7.00
C ARG A 75 4.81 -0.88 -7.86
N GLU A 76 4.88 0.01 -8.84
CA GLU A 76 5.96 0.11 -9.82
C GLU A 76 6.25 1.60 -10.04
N LEU A 77 7.44 1.93 -10.56
CA LEU A 77 7.68 3.30 -11.00
C LEU A 77 6.68 3.68 -12.11
N PRO A 78 6.22 4.94 -12.15
CA PRO A 78 5.44 5.47 -13.25
C PRO A 78 6.09 5.19 -14.61
N GLU A 79 5.29 4.92 -15.64
CA GLU A 79 5.77 4.48 -16.95
C GLU A 79 6.77 5.44 -17.57
N HIS A 80 6.55 6.75 -17.45
CA HIS A 80 7.45 7.78 -17.96
C HIS A 80 8.83 7.81 -17.28
N LEU A 81 8.97 7.14 -16.14
CA LEU A 81 10.23 7.00 -15.39
C LEU A 81 10.84 5.60 -15.52
N ARG A 82 10.12 4.64 -16.10
CA ARG A 82 10.69 3.34 -16.43
C ARG A 82 11.67 3.60 -17.55
N ALA A 83 12.96 3.34 -17.29
CA ALA A 83 13.99 3.42 -18.31
C ALA A 83 13.47 2.70 -19.55
N THR A 84 13.27 3.45 -20.63
CA THR A 84 12.88 2.89 -21.91
C THR A 84 13.96 1.88 -22.22
N ARG A 85 13.65 0.59 -22.15
CA ARG A 85 14.49 -0.42 -22.80
C ARG A 85 14.36 -0.08 -24.29
N ARG A 86 15.24 0.81 -24.78
CA ARG A 86 15.57 0.85 -26.20
C ARG A 86 16.03 -0.57 -26.50
N ARG A 87 15.14 -1.37 -27.09
CA ARG A 87 15.57 -2.53 -27.87
C ARG A 87 16.44 -1.93 -28.96
N VAL A 88 17.75 -2.05 -28.76
CA VAL A 88 18.71 -1.98 -29.85
C VAL A 88 18.63 -3.31 -30.58
#